data_AF-A0A6C2U0R7-F1
#
_entry.id   AF-A0A6C2U0R7-F1
#
_cell.length_a   1.000
_cell.length_b   1.000
_cell.length_c   1.000
_cell.angle_alpha   90.00
_cell.angle_beta   90.00
_cell.angle_gamma   90.00
#
_symmetry.space_group_name_H-M   'P 1'
#
loop_
_entity.id
_entity.type
_entity.pdbx_description
1 polymer ?
#
loop_
_entity_poly.entity_id
_entity_poly.type
_entity_poly.pdbx_seq_one_letter_code
_entity_poly.pdbx_strand_id
1 'polypeptide(L)'
;MLDGSDNAGTGPGMSFAMTLLEQHKQWAIGLVPAAVGGARIDLYKENGKLYDRSLMLLNAARKESPLKTEVKAILWLQGESDATKAGCLSYEQKLLDLVDRYRADLGTPELPFIACTIGSFLKSHKKLNQGEKINEILLSLPS
;
A
#
# COMPACT_ATOMS: atom_id res chain seq x y z
N MET A 1 11.86 -7.30 17.31
CA MET A 1 11.26 -5.96 17.39
C MET A 1 12.10 -5.04 16.52
N LEU A 2 11.55 -4.55 15.42
CA LEU A 2 12.07 -3.32 14.81
C LEU A 2 11.08 -2.24 15.22
N ASP A 3 11.63 -1.24 15.88
CA ASP A 3 11.07 0.04 16.25
C ASP A 3 10.41 0.73 15.05
N GLY A 4 9.11 0.47 14.86
CA GLY A 4 8.28 1.50 14.25
C GLY A 4 8.32 2.69 15.19
N SER A 5 8.87 3.81 14.75
CA SER A 5 8.90 5.06 15.53
C SER A 5 7.55 5.28 16.22
N ASP A 6 7.56 5.61 17.52
CA ASP A 6 6.40 5.84 18.41
C ASP A 6 5.42 6.97 17.96
N ASN A 7 5.50 7.40 16.71
CA ASN A 7 4.68 8.43 16.07
C ASN A 7 3.67 7.86 15.06
N ALA A 8 3.18 6.63 15.25
CA ALA A 8 2.09 6.11 14.43
C ALA A 8 0.79 6.87 14.74
N GLY A 9 0.44 7.83 13.89
CA GLY A 9 -0.83 8.55 13.94
C GLY A 9 -2.00 7.80 13.29
N THR A 10 -3.15 8.45 13.18
CA THR A 10 -4.33 7.88 12.51
C THR A 10 -4.12 7.78 11.00
N GLY A 11 -4.23 6.57 10.45
CA GLY A 11 -4.30 6.32 9.00
C GLY A 11 -5.74 6.20 8.48
N PRO A 12 -5.94 6.12 7.15
CA PRO A 12 -7.28 6.09 6.53
C PRO A 12 -8.01 4.76 6.68
N GLY A 13 -7.34 3.70 7.16
CA GLY A 13 -7.88 2.34 7.16
C GLY A 13 -9.17 2.20 7.98
N MET A 14 -9.23 2.80 9.18
CA MET A 14 -10.41 2.69 10.03
C MET A 14 -11.61 3.42 9.43
N SER A 15 -11.44 4.66 8.95
CA SER A 15 -12.52 5.40 8.30
C SER A 15 -13.01 4.69 7.05
N PHE A 16 -12.10 4.14 6.23
CA PHE A 16 -12.46 3.34 5.06
C PHE A 16 -13.32 2.13 5.43
N ALA A 17 -12.91 1.35 6.45
CA ALA A 17 -13.68 0.21 6.91
C ALA A 17 -15.06 0.60 7.45
N MET A 18 -15.13 1.68 8.25
CA MET A 18 -16.40 2.16 8.82
C MET A 18 -17.37 2.62 7.73
N THR A 19 -16.90 3.37 6.72
CA THR A 19 -17.75 3.79 5.59
C THR A 19 -18.31 2.59 4.81
N LEU A 20 -17.53 1.51 4.63
CA LEU A 20 -18.04 0.29 4.02
C LEU A 20 -19.08 -0.41 4.90
N LEU A 21 -18.88 -0.45 6.22
CA LEU A 21 -19.81 -1.07 7.16
C LEU A 21 -21.13 -0.30 7.28
N GLU A 22 -21.14 1.01 7.05
CA GLU A 22 -22.38 1.80 6.98
C GLU A 22 -23.30 1.33 5.84
N GLN A 23 -22.70 0.94 4.70
CA GLN A 23 -23.41 0.45 3.52
C GLN A 23 -23.65 -1.06 3.55
N HIS A 24 -22.79 -1.81 4.25
CA HIS A 24 -22.79 -3.27 4.28
C HIS A 24 -22.68 -3.79 5.73
N LYS A 25 -23.74 -3.55 6.51
CA LYS A 25 -23.79 -3.83 7.97
C LYS A 25 -23.55 -5.29 8.35
N GLN A 26 -23.74 -6.22 7.41
CA GLN A 26 -23.52 -7.66 7.59
C GLN A 26 -22.06 -8.10 7.37
N TRP A 27 -21.19 -7.21 6.89
CA TRP A 27 -19.79 -7.55 6.65
C TRP A 27 -18.98 -7.52 7.95
N ALA A 28 -17.96 -8.37 7.99
CA ALA A 28 -16.87 -8.27 8.96
C ALA A 28 -15.60 -7.88 8.19
N ILE A 29 -15.01 -6.74 8.53
CA ILE A 29 -13.82 -6.21 7.84
C ILE A 29 -12.61 -6.33 8.78
N GLY A 30 -11.59 -7.06 8.32
CA GLY A 30 -10.27 -7.08 8.96
C GLY A 30 -9.32 -6.11 8.26
N LEU A 31 -8.59 -5.32 9.04
CA LEU A 31 -7.51 -4.45 8.54
C LEU A 31 -6.15 -5.05 8.92
N VAL A 32 -5.26 -5.20 7.94
CA VAL A 32 -3.89 -5.70 8.14
C VAL A 32 -2.91 -4.55 7.90
N PRO A 33 -2.43 -3.86 8.95
CA PRO A 33 -1.48 -2.76 8.78
C PRO A 33 -0.08 -3.29 8.46
N ALA A 34 0.40 -3.01 7.24
CA ALA A 34 1.74 -3.41 6.79
C ALA A 34 2.64 -2.23 6.37
N ALA A 35 2.16 -0.98 6.53
CA ALA A 35 2.89 0.22 6.14
C ALA A 35 4.15 0.46 6.99
N VAL A 36 5.19 1.02 6.38
CA VAL A 36 6.42 1.44 7.04
C VAL A 36 6.80 2.84 6.53
N GLY A 37 6.88 3.81 7.44
CA GLY A 37 7.21 5.20 7.10
C GLY A 37 8.59 5.33 6.45
N GLY A 38 8.72 6.18 5.44
CA GLY A 38 9.98 6.42 4.74
C GLY A 38 10.45 5.27 3.84
N ALA A 39 9.65 4.22 3.67
CA ALA A 39 9.99 3.13 2.78
C ALA A 39 9.98 3.58 1.30
N ARG A 40 10.95 3.09 0.54
CA ARG A 40 10.98 3.16 -0.92
C ARG A 40 10.29 1.93 -1.52
N ILE A 41 9.74 2.06 -2.72
CA ILE A 41 9.10 0.95 -3.43
C ILE A 41 10.08 -0.22 -3.70
N ASP A 42 11.38 0.05 -3.75
CA ASP A 42 12.44 -0.98 -3.87
C ASP A 42 12.45 -2.00 -2.72
N LEU A 43 11.89 -1.66 -1.56
CA LEU A 43 11.75 -2.60 -0.46
C LEU A 43 10.60 -3.60 -0.66
N TYR A 44 9.75 -3.35 -1.66
CA TYR A 44 8.60 -4.17 -2.05
C TYR A 44 8.82 -4.97 -3.34
N LYS A 45 10.03 -4.96 -3.90
CA LYS A 45 10.40 -5.81 -5.04
C LYS A 45 10.29 -7.30 -4.71
N GLU A 46 10.48 -8.17 -5.69
CA GLU A 46 10.60 -9.62 -5.48
C GLU A 46 11.70 -9.95 -4.45
N ASN A 47 11.38 -10.83 -3.48
CA ASN A 47 12.24 -11.11 -2.30
C ASN A 47 12.58 -9.86 -1.48
N GLY A 48 11.75 -8.82 -1.59
CA GLY A 48 11.88 -7.56 -0.87
C GLY A 48 11.36 -7.70 0.55
N LYS A 49 12.15 -7.23 1.53
CA LYS A 49 11.82 -7.36 2.96
C LYS A 49 10.41 -6.89 3.34
N LEU A 50 9.90 -5.81 2.73
CA LEU A 50 8.58 -5.29 3.05
C LEU A 50 7.45 -5.98 2.29
N TYR A 51 7.74 -6.55 1.12
CA TYR A 51 6.82 -7.45 0.41
C TYR A 51 6.61 -8.74 1.21
N ASP A 52 7.69 -9.42 1.60
CA ASP A 52 7.61 -10.67 2.36
C ASP A 52 6.93 -10.44 3.72
N ARG A 53 7.23 -9.31 4.36
CA ARG A 53 6.59 -8.93 5.63
C ARG A 53 5.09 -8.69 5.47
N SER A 54 4.63 -8.04 4.40
CA SER A 54 3.20 -7.77 4.21
C SER A 54 2.41 -9.07 4.02
N LEU A 55 2.94 -10.01 3.23
CA LEU A 55 2.36 -11.34 3.06
C LEU A 55 2.38 -12.16 4.36
N MET A 56 3.47 -12.10 5.13
CA MET A 56 3.56 -12.74 6.44
C MET A 56 2.47 -12.23 7.39
N LEU A 57 2.32 -10.91 7.51
CA LEU A 57 1.30 -10.29 8.38
C LEU A 57 -0.12 -10.67 7.95
N LEU A 58 -0.36 -10.66 6.64
CA LEU A 58 -1.65 -11.05 6.07
C LEU A 58 -1.98 -12.51 6.38
N ASN A 59 -1.02 -13.42 6.19
CA ASN A 59 -1.21 -14.84 6.46
C ASN A 59 -1.42 -15.12 7.95
N ALA A 60 -0.71 -14.40 8.82
CA ALA A 60 -0.94 -14.46 10.27
C ALA A 60 -2.37 -14.01 10.62
N ALA A 61 -2.80 -12.85 10.11
CA ALA A 61 -4.15 -12.33 10.35
C ALA A 61 -5.26 -13.29 9.84
N ARG A 62 -5.07 -13.92 8.68
CA ARG A 62 -6.01 -14.93 8.16
C ARG A 62 -6.07 -16.18 9.04
N LYS A 63 -4.94 -16.62 9.60
CA LYS A 63 -4.86 -17.79 10.49
C LYS A 63 -5.50 -17.51 11.85
N GLU A 64 -5.34 -16.30 12.37
CA GLU A 64 -5.90 -15.88 13.66
C GLU A 64 -7.39 -15.51 13.58
N SER A 65 -7.90 -15.23 12.38
CA SER A 65 -9.31 -14.92 12.17
C SER A 65 -10.21 -16.11 12.54
N PRO A 66 -11.27 -15.90 13.35
CA PRO A 66 -12.26 -16.94 13.64
C PRO A 66 -13.22 -17.19 12.46
N LEU A 67 -13.14 -16.38 11.40
CA LEU A 67 -13.99 -16.45 10.22
C LEU A 67 -13.20 -16.96 9.02
N LYS A 68 -13.91 -17.52 8.03
CA LYS A 68 -13.33 -17.74 6.70
C LYS A 68 -13.05 -16.37 6.06
N THR A 69 -11.78 -15.98 6.03
CA THR A 69 -11.34 -14.66 5.57
C THR A 69 -10.67 -14.72 4.21
N GLU A 70 -11.10 -13.83 3.33
CA GLU A 70 -10.55 -13.60 1.98
C GLU A 70 -10.00 -12.19 1.89
N VAL A 71 -8.97 -11.99 1.05
CA VAL A 71 -8.44 -10.66 0.76
C VAL A 71 -9.36 -9.99 -0.26
N LYS A 72 -9.89 -8.81 0.08
CA LYS A 72 -10.82 -8.08 -0.79
C LYS A 72 -10.21 -6.90 -1.51
N ALA A 73 -9.15 -6.30 -0.98
CA ALA A 73 -8.42 -5.22 -1.62
C ALA A 73 -7.06 -5.01 -0.94
N ILE A 74 -6.17 -4.30 -1.63
CA ILE A 74 -4.97 -3.69 -1.06
C ILE A 74 -5.14 -2.18 -1.11
N LEU A 75 -4.91 -1.51 0.02
CA LEU A 75 -4.82 -0.05 0.08
C LEU A 75 -3.34 0.35 0.04
N TRP A 76 -2.97 1.18 -0.92
CA TRP A 76 -1.59 1.59 -1.14
C TRP A 76 -1.45 3.11 -1.06
N LEU A 77 -0.68 3.58 -0.07
CA LEU A 77 -0.27 4.97 0.04
C LEU A 77 1.24 4.99 0.24
N GLN A 78 1.95 5.27 -0.85
CA GLN A 78 3.39 5.39 -0.90
C GLN A 78 3.77 6.18 -2.14
N GLY A 79 4.96 6.76 -2.12
CA GLY A 79 5.59 7.39 -3.27
C GLY A 79 6.49 8.56 -2.87
N GLU A 80 6.33 9.07 -1.64
CA GLU A 80 7.07 10.22 -1.12
C GLU A 80 8.59 9.98 -1.14
N SER A 81 9.02 8.79 -0.73
CA SER A 81 10.45 8.43 -0.68
C SER A 81 11.05 8.20 -2.07
N ASP A 82 10.20 8.02 -3.09
CA ASP A 82 10.60 7.81 -4.49
C ASP A 82 10.43 9.06 -5.35
N ALA A 83 9.86 10.14 -4.80
CA ALA A 83 9.68 11.47 -5.43
C ALA A 83 11.00 12.24 -5.68
N THR A 84 12.06 11.52 -6.04
CA THR A 84 13.36 12.03 -6.50
C THR A 84 13.43 11.97 -8.03
N LYS A 85 14.33 12.73 -8.65
CA LYS A 85 14.54 12.71 -10.11
C LYS A 85 14.79 11.30 -10.68
N ALA A 86 15.52 10.46 -9.95
CA ALA A 86 15.84 9.10 -10.39
C ALA A 86 14.75 8.09 -9.98
N GLY A 87 14.18 8.23 -8.78
CA GLY A 87 13.19 7.30 -8.25
C GLY A 87 11.92 7.25 -9.10
N CYS A 88 11.39 8.42 -9.50
CA CYS A 88 10.15 8.49 -10.26
C CYS A 88 10.23 7.81 -11.63
N LEU A 89 11.42 7.70 -12.24
CA LEU A 89 11.61 7.11 -13.57
C LEU A 89 11.28 5.61 -13.62
N SER A 90 11.43 4.92 -12.50
CA SER A 90 11.20 3.46 -12.39
C SER A 90 9.99 3.12 -11.54
N TYR A 91 9.29 4.12 -11.02
CA TYR A 91 8.24 3.94 -10.03
C TYR A 91 7.03 3.19 -10.60
N GLU A 92 6.56 3.59 -11.77
CA GLU A 92 5.43 2.97 -12.46
C GLU A 92 5.66 1.48 -12.70
N GLN A 93 6.77 1.13 -13.35
CA GLN A 93 7.10 -0.27 -13.64
C GLN A 93 7.17 -1.13 -12.36
N LYS A 94 7.79 -0.59 -11.29
CA LYS A 94 7.89 -1.30 -10.00
C LYS A 94 6.53 -1.45 -9.32
N LEU A 95 5.64 -0.47 -9.47
CA LEU A 95 4.30 -0.53 -8.91
C LEU A 95 3.43 -1.54 -9.66
N LEU A 96 3.49 -1.58 -11.00
CA LEU A 96 2.78 -2.57 -11.80
C LEU A 96 3.26 -3.99 -11.48
N ASP A 97 4.58 -4.21 -11.42
CA ASP A 97 5.17 -5.49 -11.00
C ASP A 97 4.70 -5.90 -9.59
N LEU A 98 4.65 -4.95 -8.65
CA LEU A 98 4.15 -5.20 -7.30
C LEU A 98 2.68 -5.65 -7.29
N VAL A 99 1.83 -5.00 -8.09
CA VAL A 99 0.41 -5.35 -8.23
C VAL A 99 0.25 -6.76 -8.78
N ASP A 100 0.99 -7.09 -9.85
CA ASP A 100 0.94 -8.40 -10.49
C ASP A 100 1.40 -9.51 -9.55
N ARG A 101 2.48 -9.27 -8.79
CA ARG A 101 2.95 -10.23 -7.78
C ARG A 101 1.94 -10.45 -6.66
N TYR A 102 1.30 -9.40 -6.14
CA TYR A 102 0.23 -9.58 -5.15
C TYR A 102 -0.94 -10.39 -5.71
N ARG A 103 -1.37 -10.12 -6.95
CA ARG A 103 -2.46 -10.86 -7.60
C ARG A 103 -2.10 -12.33 -7.78
N ALA A 104 -0.88 -12.61 -8.21
CA ALA A 104 -0.38 -13.98 -8.38
C ALA A 104 -0.28 -14.74 -7.04
N ASP A 105 0.40 -14.17 -6.05
CA ASP A 105 0.65 -14.82 -4.76
C ASP A 105 -0.63 -15.00 -3.93
N LEU A 106 -1.61 -14.11 -4.11
CA LEU A 106 -2.92 -14.22 -3.46
C LEU A 106 -3.93 -15.02 -4.29
N GLY A 107 -3.55 -15.49 -5.49
CA GLY A 107 -4.42 -16.25 -6.38
C GLY A 107 -5.69 -15.51 -6.80
N THR A 108 -5.63 -14.18 -6.87
CA THR A 108 -6.78 -13.31 -7.16
C THR A 108 -6.41 -12.33 -8.28
N PRO A 109 -6.54 -12.73 -9.57
CA PRO A 109 -6.13 -11.92 -10.73
C PRO A 109 -6.76 -10.52 -10.76
N GLU A 110 -8.03 -10.42 -10.35
CA GLU A 110 -8.79 -9.15 -10.32
C GLU A 110 -8.76 -8.47 -8.95
N LEU A 111 -7.73 -8.73 -8.12
CA LEU A 111 -7.66 -8.12 -6.79
C LEU A 111 -7.63 -6.59 -6.91
N PRO A 112 -8.57 -5.86 -6.29
CA PRO A 112 -8.54 -4.41 -6.27
C PRO A 112 -7.29 -3.90 -5.55
N PHE A 113 -6.52 -3.05 -6.24
CA PHE A 113 -5.37 -2.35 -5.68
C PHE A 113 -5.65 -0.85 -5.73
N ILE A 114 -6.02 -0.29 -4.58
CA ILE A 114 -6.46 1.10 -4.46
C ILE A 114 -5.26 1.96 -4.06
N ALA A 115 -4.69 2.66 -5.04
CA ALA A 115 -3.55 3.54 -4.83
C ALA A 115 -4.01 5.00 -4.56
N CYS A 116 -3.40 5.63 -3.56
CA CYS A 116 -3.66 7.03 -3.21
C CYS A 116 -2.54 7.94 -3.71
N THR A 117 -2.89 9.14 -4.17
CA THR A 117 -1.91 10.21 -4.44
C THR A 117 -1.20 10.66 -3.17
N ILE A 118 0.03 11.15 -3.33
CA ILE A 118 0.85 11.67 -2.24
C ILE A 118 0.67 13.18 -2.07
N GLY A 119 0.95 13.68 -0.86
CA GLY A 119 0.71 15.06 -0.49
C GLY A 119 1.52 16.07 -1.31
N SER A 120 0.88 17.19 -1.66
CA SER A 120 1.48 18.26 -2.47
C SER A 120 2.57 19.06 -1.75
N PHE A 121 2.73 18.89 -0.44
CA PHE A 121 3.77 19.56 0.37
C PHE A 121 5.20 19.22 -0.06
N LEU A 122 5.38 18.14 -0.82
CA LEU A 122 6.68 17.70 -1.34
C LEU A 122 7.30 18.65 -2.38
N LYS A 123 6.51 19.51 -3.02
CA LYS A 123 7.01 20.47 -4.04
C LYS A 123 8.15 21.35 -3.53
N SER A 124 8.08 21.76 -2.26
CA SER A 124 9.09 22.62 -1.64
C SER A 124 10.31 21.84 -1.11
N HIS A 125 10.27 20.50 -1.11
CA HIS A 125 11.33 19.68 -0.57
C HIS A 125 12.51 19.54 -1.56
N LYS A 126 13.72 19.99 -1.18
CA LYS A 126 14.89 20.06 -2.08
C LYS A 126 15.20 18.76 -2.84
N LYS A 127 15.01 17.60 -2.20
CA LYS A 127 15.35 16.28 -2.77
C LYS A 127 14.14 15.47 -3.25
N LEU A 128 12.95 15.74 -2.70
CA LEU A 128 11.74 14.93 -2.90
C LEU A 128 10.69 15.74 -3.68
N ASN A 129 11.14 16.49 -4.69
CA ASN A 129 10.32 17.46 -5.40
C ASN A 129 9.60 16.90 -6.63
N GLN A 130 9.64 15.59 -6.89
CA GLN A 130 8.95 14.97 -8.02
C GLN A 130 7.57 14.41 -7.65
N GLY A 131 6.94 14.95 -6.59
CA GLY A 131 5.66 14.43 -6.11
C GLY A 131 4.52 14.51 -7.15
N GLU A 132 4.53 15.54 -8.01
CA GLU A 132 3.57 15.64 -9.11
C GLU A 132 3.69 14.49 -10.10
N LYS A 133 4.92 14.11 -10.50
CA LYS A 133 5.15 12.98 -11.40
C LYS A 133 4.71 11.65 -10.80
N ILE A 134 4.92 11.48 -9.50
CA ILE A 134 4.41 10.30 -8.79
C ILE A 134 2.88 10.29 -8.82
N ASN A 135 2.23 11.43 -8.60
CA ASN A 135 0.77 11.53 -8.69
C ASN A 135 0.23 11.31 -10.10
N GLU A 136 0.93 11.78 -11.14
CA GLU A 136 0.61 11.50 -12.54
C GLU A 136 0.61 9.99 -12.80
N ILE A 137 1.66 9.27 -12.35
CA ILE A 137 1.73 7.81 -12.45
C ILE A 137 0.55 7.16 -11.72
N LEU A 138 0.30 7.54 -10.46
CA LEU A 138 -0.75 6.96 -9.63
C LEU A 138 -2.15 7.18 -10.20
N LEU A 139 -2.40 8.32 -10.83
CA LEU A 139 -3.67 8.65 -11.51
C LEU A 139 -3.81 7.97 -12.87
N SER A 140 -2.71 7.56 -13.49
CA SER A 140 -2.70 6.85 -14.79
C SER A 140 -2.84 5.34 -14.68
N LEU A 141 -2.84 4.78 -13.46
CA LEU A 141 -3.01 3.35 -13.25
C LEU A 141 -4.32 2.85 -13.87
N PRO A 142 -4.33 1.65 -14.48
CA PRO A 142 -5.53 1.08 -15.06
C PRO A 142 -6.61 0.89 -13.99
N SER A 143 -7.86 1.18 -14.36
CA SER A 143 -9.06 0.96 -13.54
C SER A 143 -9.52 -0.48 -13.58
#